data_AF-A0A7H9ARG8-F1
#
_entry.id   AF-A0A7H9ARG8-F1
#
_cell.length_a   1.000
_cell.length_b   1.000
_cell.length_c   1.000
_cell.angle_alpha   90.00
_cell.angle_beta   90.00
_cell.angle_gamma   90.00
#
_symmetry.space_group_name_H-M   'P 1'
#
loop_
_entity.id
_entity.type
_entity.pdbx_description
1 polymer ?
#
loop_
_entity_poly.entity_id
_entity_poly.type
_entity_poly.pdbx_seq_one_letter_code
_entity_poly.pdbx_strand_id
1 'polypeptide(L)'
;MNLYRQEKLVEKLLKFRLKKYGFDHIKVECYDRFDGDSYMCRVECFKGGSSIENRVMKLESELTETFVTEAENRVSEILTSVD
;
A
#
# COMPACT_ATOMS: atom_id res chain seq x y z
N MET A 1 -2.49 8.55 17.89
CA MET A 1 -2.39 8.96 16.47
C MET A 1 -3.79 8.90 15.86
N ASN A 2 -4.20 9.81 14.97
CA ASN A 2 -5.50 9.67 14.28
C ASN A 2 -5.30 8.77 13.06
N LEU A 3 -5.63 7.48 13.19
CA LEU A 3 -5.44 6.44 12.17
C LEU A 3 -6.10 6.80 10.84
N TYR A 4 -7.32 7.34 10.87
CA TYR A 4 -8.03 7.75 9.66
C TYR A 4 -7.25 8.81 8.87
N ARG A 5 -6.69 9.80 9.57
CA ARG A 5 -5.86 10.83 8.93
C ARG A 5 -4.59 10.24 8.32
N GLN A 6 -3.95 9.30 9.00
CA GLN A 6 -2.75 8.65 8.48
C GLN A 6 -3.04 7.78 7.26
N GLU A 7 -4.10 6.98 7.31
CA GLU A 7 -4.55 6.19 6.16
C GLU A 7 -4.77 7.08 4.93
N LYS A 8 -5.45 8.23 5.08
CA LYS A 8 -5.66 9.19 3.98
C LYS A 8 -4.38 9.83 3.47
N LEU A 9 -3.39 10.05 4.33
CA LEU A 9 -2.10 10.59 3.91
C LEU A 9 -1.31 9.53 3.13
N VAL A 10 -1.23 8.31 3.65
CA VAL A 10 -0.57 7.17 2.99
C VAL A 10 -1.23 6.89 1.63
N GLU A 11 -2.57 6.84 1.59
CA GLU A 11 -3.34 6.66 0.36
C GLU A 11 -3.00 7.71 -0.70
N LYS A 12 -2.97 9.00 -0.33
CA LYS A 12 -2.61 10.08 -1.25
C LYS A 12 -1.17 9.98 -1.74
N LEU A 13 -0.22 9.71 -0.84
CA LEU A 13 1.19 9.59 -1.18
C LEU A 13 1.45 8.42 -2.13
N LEU A 14 0.85 7.26 -1.87
CA LEU A 14 0.99 6.08 -2.72
C LEU A 14 0.33 6.30 -4.08
N LYS A 15 -0.88 6.88 -4.15
CA LYS A 15 -1.51 7.24 -5.43
C LYS A 15 -0.63 8.18 -6.26
N PHE A 16 0.05 9.12 -5.63
CA PHE A 16 0.99 10.01 -6.32
C PHE A 16 2.23 9.27 -6.81
N ARG A 17 2.95 8.56 -5.92
CA ARG A 17 4.20 7.87 -6.24
C ARG A 17 4.02 6.74 -7.25
N LEU A 18 2.93 6.00 -7.12
CA LEU A 18 2.65 4.82 -7.95
C LEU A 18 1.89 5.17 -9.24
N LYS A 19 1.61 6.45 -9.50
CA LYS A 19 0.87 6.91 -10.69
C LYS A 19 1.44 6.35 -11.99
N LYS A 20 2.77 6.25 -12.09
CA LYS A 20 3.48 5.75 -13.28
C LYS A 20 3.17 4.29 -13.62
N TYR A 21 2.72 3.50 -12.66
CA TYR A 21 2.45 2.08 -12.85
C TYR A 21 1.04 1.77 -13.40
N GLY A 22 0.15 2.78 -13.41
CA GLY A 22 -1.18 2.68 -14.02
C GLY A 22 -2.10 1.69 -13.31
N PHE A 23 -2.12 1.70 -11.98
CA PHE A 23 -3.07 0.89 -11.20
C PHE A 23 -4.49 1.48 -11.28
N ASP A 24 -5.48 0.61 -11.45
CA ASP A 24 -6.90 1.00 -11.45
C ASP A 24 -7.41 1.27 -10.04
N HIS A 25 -6.87 0.52 -9.07
CA HIS A 25 -7.24 0.65 -7.67
C HIS A 25 -6.04 0.48 -6.76
N ILE A 26 -5.98 1.30 -5.72
CA ILE A 26 -5.04 1.18 -4.60
C ILE A 26 -5.87 1.26 -3.33
N LYS A 27 -5.90 0.16 -2.57
CA LYS A 27 -6.56 0.06 -1.28
C LYS A 27 -5.54 0.25 -0.17
N VAL A 28 -5.86 1.08 0.81
CA VAL A 28 -5.01 1.33 1.98
C VAL A 28 -5.86 1.20 3.22
N GLU A 29 -5.39 0.41 4.20
CA GLU A 29 -6.07 0.20 5.47
C GLU A 29 -5.05 0.31 6.61
N CYS A 30 -5.26 1.23 7.55
CA CYS A 30 -4.46 1.33 8.76
C CYS A 30 -5.24 0.85 9.98
N TYR A 31 -4.62 0.06 10.85
CA TYR A 31 -5.29 -0.53 12.01
C TYR A 31 -4.32 -0.75 13.18
N ASP A 32 -4.87 -0.79 14.39
CA ASP A 32 -4.12 -1.12 15.61
C ASP A 32 -3.85 -2.63 15.68
N ARG A 33 -2.65 -3.00 16.14
CA ARG A 33 -2.41 -4.40 16.50
C ARG A 33 -3.06 -4.66 17.87
N PHE A 34 -3.87 -5.71 17.98
CA PHE A 34 -4.61 -6.06 19.21
C PHE A 34 -3.73 -6.18 20.47
N ASP A 35 -2.42 -6.41 20.31
CA ASP A 35 -1.49 -6.81 21.37
C ASP A 35 -0.30 -5.82 21.59
N GLY A 36 -0.34 -4.58 21.09
CA GLY A 36 0.75 -3.63 21.38
C GLY A 36 0.71 -2.24 20.73
N ASP A 37 1.68 -1.40 21.13
CA ASP A 37 1.88 0.03 20.77
C ASP A 37 2.20 0.32 19.28
N SER A 38 1.97 -0.65 18.39
CA SER A 38 2.31 -0.54 16.96
C SER A 38 1.05 -0.46 16.09
N TYR A 39 1.10 0.46 15.14
CA TYR A 39 0.08 0.60 14.11
C TYR A 39 0.51 -0.20 12.88
N MET A 40 -0.41 -0.89 12.25
CA MET A 40 -0.19 -1.63 11.02
C MET A 40 -0.79 -0.88 9.84
N CYS A 41 -0.23 -1.07 8.65
CA CYS A 41 -0.81 -0.60 7.41
C CYS A 41 -0.75 -1.70 6.36
N ARG A 42 -1.88 -1.89 5.66
CA ARG A 42 -1.99 -2.78 4.51
C ARG A 42 -2.22 -1.94 3.25
N VAL A 43 -1.47 -2.26 2.21
CA VAL A 43 -1.63 -1.69 0.87
C VAL A 43 -1.86 -2.82 -0.12
N GLU A 44 -2.86 -2.65 -0.96
CA GLU A 44 -3.13 -3.55 -2.08
C GLU A 44 -3.23 -2.73 -3.37
N CYS A 45 -2.49 -3.13 -4.40
CA CYS A 45 -2.57 -2.52 -5.73
C CYS A 45 -3.21 -3.49 -6.73
N PHE A 46 -4.07 -2.95 -7.59
CA PHE A 46 -4.82 -3.74 -8.56
C PHE A 46 -4.67 -3.17 -9.98
N LYS A 47 -4.63 -4.06 -10.96
CA LYS A 47 -4.53 -3.74 -12.40
C LYS A 47 -5.43 -4.68 -13.19
N GLY A 48 -6.28 -4.15 -14.06
CA GLY A 48 -7.34 -4.88 -14.77
C GLY A 48 -8.69 -4.93 -14.05
N GLY A 49 -8.85 -4.20 -12.93
CA GLY A 49 -10.09 -4.19 -12.13
C GLY A 49 -9.82 -4.10 -10.62
N SER A 50 -10.85 -4.29 -9.80
CA SER A 50 -10.76 -4.23 -8.32
C SER A 50 -11.02 -5.56 -7.61
N SER A 51 -11.21 -6.65 -8.36
CA SER A 51 -11.37 -8.00 -7.81
C SER A 51 -10.02 -8.58 -7.37
N ILE A 52 -10.06 -9.61 -6.52
CA ILE A 52 -8.86 -10.24 -5.97
C ILE A 52 -7.91 -10.81 -7.03
N GLU A 53 -8.46 -11.26 -8.17
CA GLU A 53 -7.71 -11.80 -9.31
C GLU A 53 -6.87 -10.74 -10.03
N ASN A 54 -7.26 -9.46 -9.90
CA ASN A 54 -6.55 -8.31 -10.46
C ASN A 54 -5.53 -7.71 -9.49
N ARG A 55 -5.37 -8.29 -8.28
CA ARG A 55 -4.41 -7.79 -7.27
C ARG A 55 -2.99 -8.17 -7.66
N VAL A 56 -2.17 -7.18 -7.95
CA VAL A 56 -0.78 -7.34 -8.38
C VAL A 56 0.23 -7.15 -7.24
N MET A 57 -0.17 -6.46 -6.16
CA MET A 57 0.68 -6.29 -4.98
C MET A 57 -0.17 -6.31 -3.72
N LYS A 58 0.35 -6.96 -2.68
CA LYS A 58 -0.09 -6.84 -1.29
C LYS A 58 1.14 -6.61 -0.40
N LEU A 59 1.12 -5.55 0.40
CA LEU A 59 2.08 -5.29 1.46
C LEU A 59 1.29 -5.08 2.77
N GLU A 60 1.75 -5.69 3.84
CA GLU A 60 1.18 -5.56 5.18
C GLU A 60 2.34 -5.51 6.17
N SER A 61 2.61 -4.33 6.72
CA SER A 61 3.73 -4.10 7.63
C SER A 61 3.39 -3.01 8.64
N GLU A 62 4.30 -2.76 9.57
CA GLU A 62 4.15 -1.70 10.55
C GLU A 62 4.13 -0.32 9.88
N LEU A 63 3.24 0.56 10.35
CA LEU A 63 3.11 1.93 9.87
C LEU A 63 4.22 2.79 10.48
N THR A 64 5.39 2.71 9.86
CA THR A 64 6.57 3.54 10.16
C THR A 64 6.77 4.61 9.08
N GLU A 65 7.80 5.45 9.23
CA GLU A 65 8.19 6.43 8.22
C GLU A 65 8.69 5.80 6.90
N THR A 66 9.15 4.55 6.93
CA THR A 66 9.68 3.84 5.75
C THR A 66 8.59 3.14 4.93
N PHE A 67 7.39 2.99 5.48
CA PHE A 67 6.29 2.21 4.90
C PHE A 67 5.99 2.55 3.43
N VAL A 68 5.93 3.84 3.09
CA VAL A 68 5.63 4.29 1.72
C VAL A 68 6.74 3.89 0.75
N THR A 69 8.00 3.98 1.18
CA THR A 69 9.16 3.59 0.37
C THR A 69 9.21 2.08 0.20
N GLU A 70 8.90 1.31 1.25
CA GLU A 70 8.77 -0.15 1.17
C GLU A 70 7.71 -0.58 0.15
N ALA A 71 6.54 0.06 0.17
CA ALA A 71 5.47 -0.19 -0.80
C ALA A 71 5.90 0.12 -2.24
N GLU A 72 6.61 1.23 -2.46
CA GLU A 72 7.13 1.61 -3.77
C GLU A 72 8.19 0.63 -4.29
N ASN A 73 9.14 0.24 -3.44
CA ASN A 73 10.16 -0.74 -3.78
C ASN A 73 9.53 -2.08 -4.13
N ARG A 74 8.55 -2.52 -3.33
CA ARG A 74 7.85 -3.79 -3.57
C ARG A 74 7.13 -3.82 -4.91
N VAL A 75 6.48 -2.72 -5.28
CA VAL A 75 5.85 -2.57 -6.61
C VAL A 75 6.91 -2.63 -7.71
N SER A 76 8.03 -1.92 -7.53
CA SER A 76 9.10 -1.90 -8.52
C SER A 76 9.67 -3.29 -8.76
N GLU A 77 9.98 -4.04 -7.69
CA GLU A 77 10.48 -5.42 -7.77
C GLU A 77 9.54 -6.33 -8.57
N ILE A 78 8.24 -6.29 -8.24
CA ILE A 78 7.22 -7.11 -8.91
C ILE A 78 7.18 -6.80 -10.41
N LEU A 79 7.16 -5.52 -10.77
CA LEU A 79 7.01 -5.12 -12.17
C LEU A 79 8.30 -5.28 -12.99
N THR A 80 9.49 -5.20 -12.38
CA THR A 80 10.75 -5.49 -13.07
C THR A 80 11.07 -6.98 -13.16
N SER A 81 10.43 -7.82 -12.34
CA SER A 81 10.62 -9.28 -12.37
C SER A 81 9.84 -10.00 -13.48
N VAL A 82 9.04 -9.25 -14.26
CA VAL A 82 8.14 -9.76 -15.30
C VAL A 82 8.66 -9.44 -16.72
N ASP A 83 9.78 -8.72 -16.82
CA ASP A 83 10.52 -8.47 -18.08
C ASP A 83 11.70 -9.46 -18.23
#